data_AF-G9K6U7-F1
#
_entry.id   AF-G9K6U7-F1
#
_cell.length_a   1.000
_cell.length_b   1.000
_cell.length_c   1.000
_cell.angle_alpha   90.00
_cell.angle_beta   90.00
_cell.angle_gamma   90.00
#
_symmetry.space_group_name_H-M   'P 1'
#
loop_
_entity.id
_entity.type
_entity.pdbx_description
1 polymer ?
#
loop_
_entity_poly.entity_id
_entity_poly.type
_entity_poly.pdbx_seq_one_letter_code
_entity_poly.pdbx_strand_id
1 'polypeptide(L)'
;HKDRDDVNVEIVFLHNISPNLELEALFKRHFTQVEFYQGSVLNPHDLARVKIESADACLILANKYCADPDAEDASNIMRVISIKNYHPKIRIITQMLQYHNKAHLLNIPSWNWKEGDDAICLAELKLGFIAQSCLAQGLSTMLANLFSMRSFIKIEEDTWQKYYLEGVSNEMYTEYLSSAFVGLSFPTVCELCFVKLKLLMIAIEYKSANRESRILINPGNHLKIQEGTLGFFIASDAKEVKRAFFYCKACHDDITDPKRIKKCGCKRLEDEQPSTLSPQKKQR
;
A
#
# COMPACT_ATOMS: atom_id res chain seq x y z
N HIS A 1 -1.58 11.28 -4.73
CA HIS A 1 -1.07 11.51 -6.11
C HIS A 1 -2.23 11.31 -7.07
N LYS A 2 -2.22 11.94 -8.26
CA LYS A 2 -3.35 11.89 -9.21
C LYS A 2 -3.69 10.48 -9.71
N ASP A 3 -2.74 9.56 -9.60
CA ASP A 3 -2.85 8.17 -10.10
C ASP A 3 -3.44 7.21 -9.07
N ARG A 4 -3.66 7.67 -7.83
CA ARG A 4 -4.44 6.94 -6.82
C ARG A 4 -5.84 7.51 -6.75
N ASP A 5 -6.80 6.68 -6.34
CA ASP A 5 -8.15 7.15 -6.06
C ASP A 5 -8.10 8.36 -5.11
N ASP A 6 -8.88 9.40 -5.39
CA ASP A 6 -9.02 10.58 -4.53
C ASP A 6 -9.70 10.16 -3.22
N VAL A 7 -8.91 9.64 -2.29
CA VAL A 7 -9.36 9.38 -0.93
C VAL A 7 -9.25 10.68 -0.16
N ASN A 8 -10.35 11.08 0.49
CA ASN A 8 -10.40 12.28 1.32
C ASN A 8 -9.59 12.06 2.61
N VAL A 9 -8.27 12.17 2.51
CA VAL A 9 -7.31 12.01 3.62
C VAL A 9 -6.68 13.37 3.92
N GLU A 10 -6.83 13.81 5.16
CA GLU A 10 -6.16 14.98 5.71
C GLU A 10 -4.86 14.56 6.43
N ILE A 11 -3.81 15.38 6.32
CA ILE A 11 -2.51 15.13 6.94
C ILE A 11 -2.30 16.14 8.06
N VAL A 12 -2.22 15.65 9.29
CA VAL A 12 -1.94 16.48 10.48
C VAL A 12 -0.51 16.23 10.95
N PHE A 13 0.36 17.23 10.80
CA PHE A 13 1.73 17.19 11.29
C PHE A 13 1.79 17.60 12.77
N LEU A 14 2.53 16.84 13.56
CA LEU A 14 2.83 17.15 14.96
C LEU A 14 4.35 17.11 15.18
N HIS A 15 4.95 18.26 15.49
CA HIS A 15 6.39 18.35 15.72
C HIS A 15 6.74 19.41 16.77
N ASN A 16 7.83 19.24 17.51
CA ASN A 16 8.19 20.13 18.62
C ASN A 16 8.86 21.43 18.15
N ILE A 17 9.47 21.42 16.96
CA ILE A 17 10.13 22.57 16.35
C ILE A 17 9.14 23.21 15.37
N SER A 18 9.00 24.55 15.45
CA SER A 18 8.19 25.32 14.50
C SER A 18 8.75 25.17 13.07
N PRO A 19 7.89 25.10 12.04
CA PRO A 19 8.35 24.97 10.67
C PRO A 19 9.16 26.19 10.26
N ASN A 20 10.15 25.97 9.39
CA ASN A 20 10.85 27.10 8.76
C ASN A 20 9.98 27.70 7.64
N LEU A 21 10.37 28.87 7.12
CA LEU A 21 9.60 29.60 6.11
C LEU A 21 9.33 28.79 4.83
N GLU A 22 10.27 27.93 4.43
CA GLU A 22 10.10 27.07 3.25
C GLU A 22 9.02 26.01 3.48
N LEU A 23 9.02 25.37 4.66
CA LEU A 23 8.02 24.37 5.03
C LEU A 23 6.65 25.02 5.27
N GLU A 24 6.60 26.22 5.85
CA GLU A 24 5.36 26.99 5.96
C GLU A 24 4.76 27.32 4.59
N ALA A 25 5.60 27.71 3.62
CA ALA A 25 5.15 27.96 2.25
C ALA A 25 4.58 26.69 1.60
N LEU A 26 5.17 25.52 1.88
CA LEU A 26 4.65 24.23 1.43
C LEU A 26 3.29 23.92 2.06
N PHE A 27 3.13 24.11 3.38
CA PHE A 27 1.84 23.91 4.06
C PHE A 27 0.76 24.85 3.53
N LYS A 28 1.08 26.13 3.30
CA LYS A 28 0.15 27.11 2.71
C LYS A 28 -0.31 26.71 1.30
N ARG A 29 0.56 26.09 0.50
CA ARG A 29 0.20 25.59 -0.84
C ARG A 29 -0.78 24.42 -0.79
N HIS A 30 -0.72 23.62 0.27
CA HIS A 30 -1.57 22.43 0.47
C HIS A 30 -2.60 22.63 1.59
N PHE A 31 -3.03 23.88 1.81
CA PHE A 31 -3.81 24.30 2.99
C PHE A 31 -5.09 23.50 3.23
N THR A 32 -5.75 23.01 2.17
CA THR A 32 -7.00 22.24 2.30
C THR A 32 -6.79 20.80 2.77
N GLN A 33 -5.54 20.32 2.83
CA GLN A 33 -5.21 18.92 3.12
C GLN A 33 -4.20 18.77 4.24
N VAL A 34 -3.59 19.87 4.71
CA VAL A 34 -2.44 19.83 5.62
C VAL A 34 -2.60 20.83 6.75
N GLU A 35 -2.49 20.34 7.98
CA GLU A 35 -2.40 21.14 9.20
C GLU A 35 -1.10 20.84 9.96
N PHE A 36 -0.58 21.84 10.68
CA PHE A 36 0.62 21.67 11.52
C PHE A 36 0.33 22.13 12.96
N TYR A 37 0.68 21.28 13.92
CA TYR A 37 0.63 21.57 15.35
C TYR A 37 2.01 21.48 15.96
N GLN A 38 2.42 22.52 16.69
CA GLN A 38 3.65 22.47 17.47
C GLN A 38 3.41 21.74 18.79
N GLY A 39 4.10 20.63 19.03
CA GLY A 39 3.97 19.81 20.24
C GLY A 39 4.78 18.53 20.17
N SER A 40 4.61 17.63 21.14
CA SER A 40 5.33 16.37 21.21
C SER A 40 4.38 15.19 21.37
N VAL A 41 4.62 14.11 20.62
CA VAL A 41 3.90 12.83 20.79
C VAL A 41 4.15 12.16 22.15
N LEU A 42 5.17 12.62 22.90
CA LEU A 42 5.43 12.16 24.27
C LEU A 42 4.50 12.82 25.31
N ASN A 43 3.75 13.84 24.91
CA ASN A 43 2.79 14.54 25.76
C ASN A 43 1.35 14.11 25.42
N PRO A 44 0.62 13.45 26.34
CA PRO A 44 -0.76 13.02 26.10
C PRO A 44 -1.72 14.16 25.72
N HIS A 45 -1.49 15.39 26.21
CA HIS A 45 -2.31 16.54 25.85
C HIS A 45 -2.19 16.92 24.37
N ASP A 46 -0.99 16.78 23.81
CA ASP A 46 -0.75 17.04 22.39
C ASP A 46 -1.39 15.96 21.51
N LEU A 47 -1.36 14.70 21.95
CA LEU A 47 -2.04 13.58 21.27
C LEU A 47 -3.56 13.78 21.21
N ALA A 48 -4.17 14.22 22.30
CA ALA A 48 -5.60 14.58 22.35
C ALA A 48 -5.92 15.78 21.44
N ARG A 49 -5.04 16.80 21.42
CA ARG A 49 -5.23 17.99 20.58
C ARG A 49 -5.24 17.66 19.09
N VAL A 50 -4.39 16.74 18.65
CA VAL A 50 -4.37 16.26 17.26
C VAL A 50 -5.37 15.12 16.99
N LYS A 51 -6.19 14.76 18.00
CA LYS A 51 -7.26 13.76 17.93
C LYS A 51 -6.78 12.40 17.39
N ILE A 52 -5.66 11.91 17.90
CA ILE A 52 -5.04 10.66 17.45
C ILE A 52 -6.00 9.46 17.55
N GLU A 53 -6.95 9.49 18.51
CA GLU A 53 -7.99 8.47 18.67
C GLU A 53 -8.98 8.38 17.49
N SER A 54 -9.06 9.40 16.65
CA SER A 54 -9.90 9.44 15.45
C SER A 54 -9.10 9.31 14.14
N ALA A 55 -7.78 9.24 14.23
CA ALA A 55 -6.90 9.12 13.08
C ALA A 55 -6.87 7.68 12.54
N ASP A 56 -6.80 7.53 11.23
CA ASP A 56 -6.69 6.22 10.56
C ASP A 56 -5.32 5.57 10.80
N ALA A 57 -4.25 6.37 10.79
CA ALA A 57 -2.89 5.91 11.05
C ALA A 57 -1.99 7.03 11.58
N CYS A 58 -0.92 6.66 12.27
CA CYS A 58 0.17 7.55 12.66
C CYS A 58 1.48 7.14 11.96
N LEU A 59 2.10 8.08 11.25
CA LEU A 59 3.37 7.86 10.56
C LEU A 59 4.51 8.53 11.33
N ILE A 60 5.52 7.74 11.71
CA ILE A 60 6.71 8.22 12.43
C ILE A 60 7.90 8.19 11.47
N LEU A 61 8.38 9.39 11.10
CA LEU A 61 9.53 9.57 10.22
C LEU A 61 10.83 9.63 11.03
N ALA A 62 11.89 9.01 10.52
CA ALA A 62 13.21 9.01 11.13
C ALA A 62 14.16 9.99 10.44
N ASN A 63 15.08 10.59 11.21
CA ASN A 63 16.18 11.34 10.62
C ASN A 63 17.23 10.39 10.02
N LYS A 64 17.20 10.23 8.69
CA LYS A 64 18.09 9.32 7.94
C LYS A 64 19.58 9.68 8.01
N TYR A 65 19.89 10.92 8.37
CA TYR A 65 21.25 11.47 8.38
C TYR A 65 21.68 11.87 9.81
N CYS A 66 21.11 11.22 10.83
CA CYS A 66 21.50 11.42 12.22
C CYS A 66 22.94 10.91 12.48
N ALA A 67 23.57 11.43 13.53
CA ALA A 67 24.91 11.01 13.94
C ALA A 67 24.92 9.60 14.56
N ASP A 68 23.90 9.29 15.36
CA ASP A 68 23.74 8.00 16.04
C ASP A 68 22.39 7.37 15.65
N PRO A 69 22.38 6.39 14.74
CA PRO A 69 21.17 5.70 14.31
C PRO A 69 20.46 4.91 15.42
N ASP A 70 21.19 4.36 16.38
CA ASP A 70 20.59 3.58 17.47
C ASP A 70 19.83 4.49 18.43
N ALA A 71 20.38 5.67 18.72
CA ALA A 71 19.69 6.69 19.52
C ALA A 71 18.43 7.23 18.82
N GLU A 72 18.49 7.46 17.51
CA GLU A 72 17.32 7.91 16.72
C GLU A 72 16.20 6.85 16.70
N ASP A 73 16.55 5.58 16.50
CA ASP A 73 15.61 4.46 16.56
C ASP A 73 15.00 4.30 17.96
N ALA A 74 15.80 4.42 19.03
CA ALA A 74 15.31 4.41 20.40
C ALA A 74 14.30 5.53 20.66
N SER A 75 14.55 6.73 20.13
CA SER A 75 13.61 7.85 20.17
C SER A 75 12.30 7.52 19.46
N ASN A 76 12.36 6.92 18.26
CA ASN A 76 11.16 6.49 17.53
C ASN A 76 10.38 5.40 18.26
N ILE A 77 11.05 4.41 18.85
CA ILE A 77 10.40 3.37 19.66
C ILE A 77 9.67 4.01 20.87
N MET A 78 10.27 5.00 21.54
CA MET A 78 9.61 5.72 22.63
C MET A 78 8.36 6.49 22.16
N ARG A 79 8.38 7.04 20.94
CA ARG A 79 7.20 7.67 20.32
C ARG A 79 6.09 6.63 20.08
N VAL A 80 6.44 5.45 19.55
CA VAL A 80 5.50 4.33 19.38
C VAL A 80 4.86 3.93 20.71
N ILE A 81 5.67 3.75 21.76
CA ILE A 81 5.19 3.40 23.11
C ILE A 81 4.21 4.45 23.62
N SER A 82 4.55 5.74 23.52
CA SER A 82 3.67 6.83 23.97
C SER A 82 2.31 6.79 23.28
N ILE A 83 2.30 6.65 21.96
CA ILE A 83 1.07 6.61 21.16
C ILE A 83 0.24 5.35 21.49
N LYS A 84 0.87 4.18 21.55
CA LYS A 84 0.18 2.92 21.86
C LYS A 84 -0.35 2.88 23.29
N ASN A 85 0.30 3.57 24.23
CA ASN A 85 -0.21 3.72 25.60
C ASN A 85 -1.45 4.63 25.64
N TYR A 86 -1.51 5.67 24.80
CA TYR A 86 -2.66 6.56 24.72
C TYR A 86 -3.84 5.93 23.97
N HIS A 87 -3.60 5.34 22.79
CA HIS A 87 -4.62 4.66 21.99
C HIS A 87 -4.07 3.36 21.37
N PRO A 88 -4.24 2.19 22.03
CA PRO A 88 -3.60 0.93 21.61
C PRO A 88 -3.94 0.45 20.20
N LYS A 89 -5.14 0.77 19.70
CA LYS A 89 -5.68 0.25 18.43
C LYS A 89 -5.27 1.05 17.19
N ILE A 90 -4.59 2.18 17.34
CA ILE A 90 -4.19 2.98 16.19
C ILE A 90 -3.14 2.22 15.38
N ARG A 91 -3.25 2.28 14.06
CA ARG A 91 -2.24 1.79 13.14
C ARG A 91 -1.01 2.71 13.16
N ILE A 92 0.18 2.16 13.38
CA ILE A 92 1.44 2.91 13.35
C ILE A 92 2.36 2.38 12.27
N ILE A 93 2.87 3.29 11.44
CA ILE A 93 3.94 3.00 10.46
C ILE A 93 5.17 3.80 10.87
N THR A 94 6.25 3.11 11.25
CA THR A 94 7.49 3.76 11.71
C THR A 94 8.67 3.44 10.80
N GLN A 95 9.57 4.41 10.63
CA GLN A 95 10.87 4.20 9.98
C GLN A 95 11.91 3.81 11.02
N MET A 96 12.61 2.71 10.76
CA MET A 96 13.74 2.24 11.57
C MET A 96 15.01 2.32 10.73
N LEU A 97 16.13 2.71 11.33
CA LEU A 97 17.42 2.82 10.65
C LEU A 97 18.16 1.49 10.70
N GLN A 98 18.18 0.81 11.85
CA GLN A 98 18.88 -0.44 12.07
C GLN A 98 17.92 -1.63 12.20
N TYR A 99 18.35 -2.80 11.71
CA TYR A 99 17.51 -4.00 11.72
C TYR A 99 17.33 -4.57 13.12
N HIS A 100 18.38 -4.61 13.95
CA HIS A 100 18.30 -5.16 15.30
C HIS A 100 17.30 -4.40 16.19
N ASN A 101 17.16 -3.08 16.00
CA ASN A 101 16.23 -2.27 16.77
C ASN A 101 14.75 -2.59 16.49
N LYS A 102 14.44 -3.13 15.30
CA LYS A 102 13.07 -3.52 14.91
C LYS A 102 12.47 -4.55 15.86
N ALA A 103 13.30 -5.43 16.44
CA ALA A 103 12.84 -6.44 17.40
C ALA A 103 12.20 -5.84 18.66
N HIS A 104 12.61 -4.62 19.07
CA HIS A 104 12.04 -3.97 20.25
C HIS A 104 10.56 -3.59 20.08
N LEU A 105 10.10 -3.34 18.85
CA LEU A 105 8.69 -3.05 18.58
C LEU A 105 7.80 -4.26 18.88
N LEU A 106 8.30 -5.48 18.68
CA LEU A 106 7.57 -6.72 18.97
C LEU A 106 7.36 -6.96 20.48
N ASN A 107 8.13 -6.27 21.33
CA ASN A 107 7.97 -6.33 22.78
C ASN A 107 6.84 -5.42 23.29
N ILE A 108 6.29 -4.55 22.44
CA ILE A 108 5.18 -3.68 22.80
C ILE A 108 3.87 -4.50 22.68
N PRO A 109 3.11 -4.72 23.77
CA PRO A 109 1.94 -5.62 23.73
C PRO A 109 0.84 -5.18 22.74
N SER A 110 0.70 -3.87 22.55
CA SER A 110 -0.28 -3.26 21.64
C SER A 110 0.21 -3.17 20.19
N TRP A 111 1.42 -3.64 19.88
CA TRP A 111 1.94 -3.68 18.52
C TRP A 111 1.39 -4.90 17.78
N ASN A 112 0.63 -4.67 16.72
CA ASN A 112 -0.11 -5.70 16.01
C ASN A 112 0.02 -5.56 14.48
N TRP A 113 0.96 -6.32 13.92
CA TRP A 113 1.16 -6.45 12.48
C TRP A 113 -0.08 -6.90 11.70
N LYS A 114 -1.02 -7.64 12.33
CA LYS A 114 -2.27 -8.05 11.69
C LYS A 114 -3.28 -6.91 11.55
N GLU A 115 -3.17 -5.88 12.38
CA GLU A 115 -3.98 -4.66 12.33
C GLU A 115 -3.27 -3.53 11.54
N GLY A 116 -2.14 -3.86 10.88
CA GLY A 116 -1.46 -2.98 9.94
C GLY A 116 -0.33 -2.14 10.53
N ASP A 117 0.09 -2.40 11.77
CA ASP A 117 1.33 -1.84 12.31
C ASP A 117 2.52 -2.35 11.52
N ASP A 118 3.37 -1.44 11.04
CA ASP A 118 4.51 -1.80 10.19
C ASP A 118 5.76 -0.99 10.51
N ALA A 119 6.91 -1.62 10.36
CA ALA A 119 8.21 -1.06 10.65
C ALA A 119 9.11 -1.16 9.41
N ILE A 120 9.24 -0.02 8.72
CA ILE A 120 10.04 0.13 7.52
C ILE A 120 11.51 0.28 7.94
N CYS A 121 12.25 -0.83 7.92
CA CYS A 121 13.68 -0.81 8.20
C CYS A 121 14.46 -0.38 6.96
N LEU A 122 15.09 0.80 7.03
CA LEU A 122 15.84 1.37 5.91
C LEU A 122 17.10 0.57 5.59
N ALA A 123 17.85 0.09 6.59
CA ALA A 123 19.02 -0.75 6.34
C ALA A 123 18.65 -2.08 5.67
N GLU A 124 17.58 -2.73 6.15
CA GLU A 124 17.03 -3.98 5.58
C GLU A 124 16.69 -3.81 4.09
N LEU A 125 15.88 -2.79 3.76
CA LEU A 125 15.46 -2.54 2.38
C LEU A 125 16.63 -2.09 1.49
N LYS A 126 17.47 -1.17 1.97
CA LYS A 126 18.61 -0.63 1.21
C LYS A 126 19.59 -1.74 0.81
N LEU A 127 20.02 -2.54 1.79
CA LEU A 127 20.95 -3.63 1.54
C LEU A 127 20.28 -4.78 0.78
N GLY A 128 19.00 -5.05 1.04
CA GLY A 128 18.21 -6.03 0.28
C GLY A 128 18.14 -5.69 -1.21
N PHE A 129 17.84 -4.45 -1.58
CA PHE A 129 17.79 -4.02 -2.99
C PHE A 129 19.16 -4.10 -3.68
N ILE A 130 20.23 -3.75 -2.98
CA ILE A 130 21.61 -3.89 -3.51
C ILE A 130 21.94 -5.38 -3.71
N ALA A 131 21.64 -6.23 -2.73
CA ALA A 131 21.89 -7.67 -2.82
C ALA A 131 21.14 -8.31 -3.99
N GLN A 132 19.87 -7.93 -4.21
CA GLN A 132 19.11 -8.40 -5.38
C GLN A 132 19.71 -7.92 -6.70
N SER A 133 20.34 -6.74 -6.72
CA SER A 133 21.04 -6.24 -7.91
C SER A 133 22.32 -7.02 -8.24
N CYS A 134 22.90 -7.73 -7.27
CA CYS A 134 24.00 -8.67 -7.53
C CYS A 134 23.53 -9.93 -8.26
N LEU A 135 22.24 -10.30 -8.14
CA LEU A 135 21.64 -11.41 -8.89
C LEU A 135 21.17 -10.97 -10.28
N ALA A 136 20.54 -9.80 -10.35
CA ALA A 136 20.06 -9.20 -11.60
C ALA A 136 20.32 -7.70 -11.61
N GLN A 137 21.32 -7.26 -12.38
CA GLN A 137 21.70 -5.85 -12.48
C GLN A 137 20.50 -4.99 -12.91
N GLY A 138 20.29 -3.86 -12.22
CA GLY A 138 19.17 -2.94 -12.48
C GLY A 138 17.87 -3.28 -11.73
N LEU A 139 17.80 -4.41 -11.01
CA LEU A 139 16.61 -4.79 -10.25
C LEU A 139 16.27 -3.77 -9.12
N SER A 140 17.27 -3.21 -8.45
CA SER A 140 17.05 -2.17 -7.43
C SER A 140 16.33 -0.94 -7.98
N THR A 141 16.75 -0.43 -9.13
CA THR A 141 16.15 0.76 -9.73
C THR A 141 14.78 0.46 -10.32
N MET A 142 14.57 -0.73 -10.88
CA MET A 142 13.25 -1.20 -11.31
C MET A 142 12.26 -1.24 -10.13
N LEU A 143 12.62 -1.89 -9.03
CA LEU A 143 11.77 -1.95 -7.83
C LEU A 143 11.55 -0.56 -7.23
N ALA A 144 12.58 0.28 -7.14
CA ALA A 144 12.45 1.64 -6.62
C ALA A 144 11.47 2.50 -7.44
N ASN A 145 11.41 2.31 -8.76
CA ASN A 145 10.43 2.99 -9.61
C ASN A 145 9.00 2.50 -9.30
N LEU A 146 8.78 1.19 -9.10
CA LEU A 146 7.45 0.63 -8.81
C LEU A 146 6.82 1.10 -7.49
N PHE A 147 7.63 1.50 -6.50
CA PHE A 147 7.16 2.03 -5.21
C PHE A 147 7.06 3.56 -5.18
N SER A 148 7.60 4.24 -6.19
CA SER A 148 7.64 5.69 -6.26
C SER A 148 6.49 6.17 -7.14
N MET A 149 5.57 6.95 -6.57
CA MET A 149 4.57 7.64 -7.39
C MET A 149 5.26 8.66 -8.30
N ARG A 150 5.15 8.48 -9.62
CA ARG A 150 5.83 9.31 -10.61
C ARG A 150 4.87 9.68 -11.74
N SER A 151 4.78 10.97 -12.02
CA SER A 151 4.04 11.46 -13.19
C SER A 151 4.67 10.95 -14.48
N PHE A 152 3.84 10.42 -15.38
CA PHE A 152 4.26 10.08 -16.73
C PHE A 152 4.73 11.34 -17.49
N ILE A 153 5.90 11.25 -18.11
CA ILE A 153 6.47 12.30 -18.97
C ILE A 153 6.54 11.75 -20.39
N LYS A 154 5.81 12.39 -21.31
CA LYS A 154 5.83 12.02 -22.73
C LYS A 154 7.08 12.60 -23.39
N ILE A 155 7.92 11.73 -23.93
CA ILE A 155 9.02 12.09 -24.82
C ILE A 155 8.67 11.63 -26.23
N GLU A 156 8.71 12.56 -27.19
CA GLU A 156 8.34 12.26 -28.59
C GLU A 156 9.53 11.71 -29.38
N GLU A 157 10.74 12.13 -29.04
CA GLU A 157 11.97 11.62 -29.64
C GLU A 157 12.18 10.15 -29.31
N ASP A 158 12.60 9.37 -30.32
CA ASP A 158 12.83 7.93 -30.15
C ASP A 158 14.22 7.66 -29.55
N THR A 159 14.33 7.91 -28.25
CA THR A 159 15.55 7.72 -27.47
C THR A 159 15.35 6.68 -26.36
N TRP A 160 16.44 6.20 -25.76
CA TRP A 160 16.38 5.27 -24.62
C TRP A 160 15.52 5.79 -23.46
N GLN A 161 15.42 7.12 -23.30
CA GLN A 161 14.65 7.77 -22.24
C GLN A 161 13.16 7.51 -22.39
N LYS A 162 12.64 7.49 -23.63
CA LYS A 162 11.23 7.21 -23.92
C LYS A 162 10.84 5.83 -23.41
N TYR A 163 11.62 4.80 -23.75
CA TYR A 163 11.38 3.42 -23.32
C TYR A 163 11.56 3.24 -21.81
N TYR A 164 12.54 3.90 -21.21
CA TYR A 164 12.73 3.88 -19.76
C TYR A 164 11.54 4.51 -19.02
N LEU A 165 11.06 5.67 -19.47
CA LEU A 165 9.96 6.40 -18.84
C LEU A 165 8.61 5.67 -18.97
N GLU A 166 8.42 4.88 -20.03
CA GLU A 166 7.27 3.97 -20.14
C GLU A 166 7.28 2.91 -19.01
N GLY A 167 8.46 2.41 -18.63
CA GLY A 167 8.61 1.53 -17.48
C GLY A 167 8.35 2.24 -16.15
N VAL A 168 8.80 3.50 -16.04
CA VAL A 168 8.66 4.34 -14.83
C VAL A 168 7.21 4.64 -14.47
N SER A 169 6.28 4.67 -15.43
CA SER A 169 4.87 4.91 -15.13
C SER A 169 4.13 3.70 -14.55
N ASN A 170 4.80 2.57 -14.35
CA ASN A 170 4.19 1.42 -13.68
C ASN A 170 4.34 1.52 -12.16
N GLU A 171 3.27 1.14 -11.46
CA GLU A 171 3.23 1.03 -10.01
C GLU A 171 2.75 -0.37 -9.59
N MET A 172 2.98 -0.71 -8.33
CA MET A 172 2.44 -1.93 -7.74
C MET A 172 1.07 -1.70 -7.09
N TYR A 173 0.11 -2.55 -7.45
CA TYR A 173 -1.26 -2.50 -6.98
C TYR A 173 -1.70 -3.84 -6.41
N THR A 174 -2.74 -3.79 -5.58
CA THR A 174 -3.41 -4.98 -5.04
C THR A 174 -4.88 -4.93 -5.39
N GLU A 175 -5.45 -6.07 -5.77
CA GLU A 175 -6.87 -6.17 -6.11
C GLU A 175 -7.37 -7.60 -5.90
N TYR A 176 -8.62 -7.75 -5.47
CA TYR A 176 -9.24 -9.06 -5.36
C TYR A 176 -9.49 -9.66 -6.75
N LEU A 177 -9.22 -10.96 -6.87
CA LEU A 177 -9.49 -11.72 -8.08
C LEU A 177 -10.99 -12.02 -8.20
N SER A 178 -11.53 -11.94 -9.42
CA SER A 178 -12.88 -12.39 -9.72
C SER A 178 -13.07 -13.89 -9.44
N SER A 179 -14.30 -14.28 -9.10
CA SER A 179 -14.72 -15.68 -8.98
C SER A 179 -14.50 -16.48 -10.27
N ALA A 180 -14.42 -15.80 -11.43
CA ALA A 180 -14.08 -16.42 -12.71
C ALA A 180 -12.70 -17.09 -12.73
N PHE A 181 -11.80 -16.74 -11.80
CA PHE A 181 -10.47 -17.33 -11.68
C PHE A 181 -10.39 -18.48 -10.68
N VAL A 182 -11.44 -18.72 -9.88
CA VAL A 182 -11.43 -19.71 -8.81
C VAL A 182 -11.28 -21.13 -9.40
N GLY A 183 -10.42 -21.93 -8.77
CA GLY A 183 -10.08 -23.27 -9.23
C GLY A 183 -9.06 -23.34 -10.37
N LEU A 184 -8.72 -22.21 -11.01
CA LEU A 184 -7.64 -22.15 -11.99
C LEU A 184 -6.27 -22.09 -11.30
N SER A 185 -5.24 -22.57 -12.00
CA SER A 185 -3.86 -22.46 -11.54
C SER A 185 -3.30 -21.07 -11.74
N PHE A 186 -2.38 -20.65 -10.86
CA PHE A 186 -1.76 -19.32 -10.94
C PHE A 186 -1.17 -19.00 -12.32
N PRO A 187 -0.37 -19.87 -12.98
CA PRO A 187 0.17 -19.55 -14.31
C PRO A 187 -0.91 -19.33 -15.39
N THR A 188 -2.01 -20.09 -15.34
CA THR A 188 -3.16 -19.91 -16.25
C THR A 188 -3.85 -18.56 -16.03
N VAL A 189 -3.98 -18.14 -14.77
CA VAL A 189 -4.55 -16.84 -14.43
C VAL A 189 -3.60 -15.71 -14.82
N CYS A 190 -2.28 -15.86 -14.61
CA CYS A 190 -1.27 -14.91 -15.07
C CYS A 190 -1.34 -14.69 -16.58
N GLU A 191 -1.46 -15.78 -17.36
CA GLU A 191 -1.61 -15.68 -18.82
C GLU A 191 -2.87 -14.91 -19.22
N LEU A 192 -4.01 -15.22 -18.61
CA LEU A 192 -5.26 -14.49 -18.84
C LEU A 192 -5.13 -13.01 -18.47
N CYS A 193 -4.57 -12.70 -17.30
CA CYS A 193 -4.34 -11.33 -16.86
C CYS A 193 -3.43 -10.57 -17.83
N PHE A 194 -2.33 -11.18 -18.27
CA PHE A 194 -1.38 -10.51 -19.15
C PHE A 194 -1.92 -10.34 -20.57
N VAL A 195 -2.46 -11.40 -21.17
CA VAL A 195 -2.90 -11.41 -22.57
C VAL A 195 -4.20 -10.63 -22.76
N LYS A 196 -5.23 -10.94 -21.95
CA LYS A 196 -6.58 -10.34 -22.06
C LYS A 196 -6.71 -9.04 -21.28
N LEU A 197 -6.23 -9.00 -20.04
CA LEU A 197 -6.44 -7.83 -19.17
C LEU A 197 -5.33 -6.78 -19.28
N LYS A 198 -4.19 -7.11 -19.90
CA LYS A 198 -2.98 -6.25 -19.93
C LYS A 198 -2.50 -5.89 -18.52
N LEU A 199 -2.55 -6.85 -17.60
CA LEU A 199 -2.09 -6.72 -16.22
C LEU A 199 -1.01 -7.75 -15.94
N LEU A 200 0.12 -7.32 -15.39
CA LEU A 200 1.20 -8.23 -14.99
C LEU A 200 0.98 -8.66 -13.53
N MET A 201 0.43 -9.86 -13.33
CA MET A 201 0.27 -10.44 -11.99
C MET A 201 1.57 -11.11 -11.54
N ILE A 202 2.07 -10.75 -10.35
CA ILE A 202 3.37 -11.21 -9.83
C ILE A 202 3.25 -12.10 -8.59
N ALA A 203 2.19 -11.95 -7.80
CA ALA A 203 1.99 -12.68 -6.56
C ALA A 203 0.51 -12.76 -6.18
N ILE A 204 0.18 -13.61 -5.21
CA ILE A 204 -1.12 -13.70 -4.57
C ILE A 204 -0.98 -13.81 -3.06
N GLU A 205 -1.98 -13.35 -2.32
CA GLU A 205 -2.16 -13.65 -0.90
C GLU A 205 -2.93 -14.97 -0.76
N TYR A 206 -2.27 -15.99 -0.22
CA TYR A 206 -2.86 -17.27 0.08
C TYR A 206 -3.25 -17.37 1.55
N LYS A 207 -4.53 -17.66 1.82
CA LYS A 207 -5.04 -17.86 3.18
C LYS A 207 -5.06 -19.35 3.49
N SER A 208 -4.18 -19.78 4.40
CA SER A 208 -4.14 -21.16 4.87
C SER A 208 -5.32 -21.48 5.79
N ALA A 209 -5.62 -22.78 5.97
CA ALA A 209 -6.68 -23.28 6.85
C ALA A 209 -6.58 -22.75 8.29
N ASN A 210 -5.36 -22.42 8.76
CA ASN A 210 -5.11 -21.88 10.09
C ASN A 210 -5.35 -20.36 10.19
N ARG A 211 -5.97 -19.73 9.18
CA ARG A 211 -6.15 -18.26 9.04
C ARG A 211 -4.84 -17.48 9.02
N GLU A 212 -3.74 -18.13 8.68
CA GLU A 212 -2.50 -17.44 8.34
C GLU A 212 -2.53 -17.03 6.86
N SER A 213 -2.43 -15.73 6.62
CA SER A 213 -2.19 -15.17 5.29
C SER A 213 -0.70 -15.23 4.96
N ARG A 214 -0.35 -15.74 3.79
CA ARG A 214 1.02 -15.74 3.25
C ARG A 214 1.02 -15.21 1.84
N ILE A 215 1.99 -14.36 1.51
CA ILE A 215 2.18 -13.90 0.14
C ILE A 215 3.04 -14.94 -0.59
N LEU A 216 2.57 -15.39 -1.75
CA LEU A 216 3.28 -16.32 -2.62
C LEU A 216 3.64 -15.60 -3.93
N ILE A 217 4.94 -15.45 -4.18
CA ILE A 217 5.46 -14.84 -5.40
C ILE A 217 5.58 -15.92 -6.47
N ASN A 218 4.91 -15.72 -7.61
CA ASN A 218 4.89 -16.62 -8.75
C ASN A 218 4.71 -18.13 -8.41
N PRO A 219 3.62 -18.54 -7.71
CA PRO A 219 3.40 -19.94 -7.37
C PRO A 219 3.15 -20.82 -8.62
N GLY A 220 3.48 -22.12 -8.51
CA GLY A 220 3.35 -23.07 -9.61
C GLY A 220 1.92 -23.59 -9.85
N ASN A 221 1.78 -24.50 -10.84
CA ASN A 221 0.49 -25.04 -11.30
C ASN A 221 -0.32 -25.82 -10.25
N HIS A 222 0.33 -26.30 -9.19
CA HIS A 222 -0.31 -27.07 -8.12
C HIS A 222 -1.23 -26.19 -7.27
N LEU A 223 -0.95 -24.89 -7.18
CA LEU A 223 -1.77 -23.96 -6.42
C LEU A 223 -2.96 -23.52 -7.26
N LYS A 224 -4.15 -23.63 -6.67
CA LYS A 224 -5.39 -23.14 -7.26
C LYS A 224 -5.86 -21.87 -6.56
N ILE A 225 -6.35 -20.91 -7.35
CA ILE A 225 -6.93 -19.67 -6.82
C ILE A 225 -8.19 -20.00 -6.03
N GLN A 226 -8.31 -19.41 -4.85
CA GLN A 226 -9.45 -19.54 -3.96
C GLN A 226 -10.34 -18.30 -4.05
N GLU A 227 -11.59 -18.43 -3.59
CA GLU A 227 -12.50 -17.28 -3.50
C GLU A 227 -11.89 -16.21 -2.57
N GLY A 228 -12.01 -14.93 -2.94
CA GLY A 228 -11.46 -13.83 -2.15
C GLY A 228 -9.92 -13.78 -2.10
N THR A 229 -9.22 -14.41 -3.04
CA THR A 229 -7.76 -14.28 -3.18
C THR A 229 -7.39 -12.86 -3.59
N LEU A 230 -6.44 -12.24 -2.87
CA LEU A 230 -5.86 -10.95 -3.24
C LEU A 230 -4.70 -11.17 -4.22
N GLY A 231 -4.71 -10.49 -5.35
CA GLY A 231 -3.62 -10.50 -6.34
C GLY A 231 -2.75 -9.25 -6.26
N PHE A 232 -1.46 -9.40 -6.56
CA PHE A 232 -0.49 -8.32 -6.67
C PHE A 232 -0.14 -8.11 -8.14
N PHE A 233 -0.29 -6.88 -8.61
CA PHE A 233 -0.18 -6.52 -10.02
C PHE A 233 0.80 -5.37 -10.23
N ILE A 234 1.48 -5.39 -11.37
CA ILE A 234 2.17 -4.24 -11.94
C ILE A 234 1.33 -3.72 -13.10
N ALA A 235 0.95 -2.44 -13.02
CA ALA A 235 0.15 -1.74 -14.03
C ALA A 235 0.44 -0.24 -14.01
N SER A 236 -0.03 0.48 -15.01
CA SER A 236 0.14 1.94 -15.13
C SER A 236 -0.86 2.76 -14.29
N ASP A 237 -2.02 2.21 -13.95
CA ASP A 237 -3.10 2.92 -13.24
C ASP A 237 -3.88 1.96 -12.35
N ALA A 238 -4.25 2.39 -11.14
CA ALA A 238 -5.10 1.65 -10.22
C ALA A 238 -6.43 1.20 -10.85
N LYS A 239 -7.03 2.05 -11.70
CA LYS A 239 -8.31 1.77 -12.37
C LYS A 239 -8.22 0.61 -13.35
N GLU A 240 -7.05 0.41 -13.95
CA GLU A 240 -6.81 -0.71 -14.86
C GLU A 240 -6.82 -2.05 -14.14
N VAL A 241 -6.37 -2.09 -12.89
CA VAL A 241 -6.30 -3.31 -12.09
C VAL A 241 -7.69 -3.82 -11.69
N LYS A 242 -8.67 -2.93 -11.55
CA LYS A 242 -10.08 -3.27 -11.30
C LYS A 242 -10.67 -4.24 -12.35
N ARG A 243 -10.08 -4.33 -13.55
CA ARG A 243 -10.45 -5.32 -14.57
C ARG A 243 -10.31 -6.77 -14.06
N ALA A 244 -9.31 -7.05 -13.22
CA ALA A 244 -9.13 -8.38 -12.61
C ALA A 244 -10.29 -8.74 -11.68
N PHE A 245 -10.86 -7.76 -10.98
CA PHE A 245 -12.03 -7.95 -10.11
C PHE A 245 -13.35 -8.08 -10.89
N PHE A 246 -13.47 -7.41 -12.04
CA PHE A 246 -14.69 -7.40 -12.85
C PHE A 246 -14.72 -8.47 -13.95
N TYR A 247 -13.62 -9.19 -14.18
CA TYR A 247 -13.56 -10.18 -15.24
C TYR A 247 -14.63 -11.26 -15.07
N CYS A 248 -15.31 -11.60 -16.15
CA CYS A 248 -16.37 -12.59 -16.17
C CYS A 248 -16.28 -13.33 -17.50
N LYS A 249 -16.16 -14.65 -17.46
CA LYS A 249 -16.03 -15.45 -18.68
C LYS A 249 -17.25 -15.29 -19.59
N ALA A 250 -18.47 -15.36 -19.05
CA ALA A 250 -19.68 -15.24 -19.86
C ALA A 250 -19.84 -13.87 -20.55
N CYS A 251 -19.31 -12.78 -19.97
CA CYS A 251 -19.50 -11.43 -20.52
C CYS A 251 -18.29 -10.90 -21.28
N HIS A 252 -17.08 -11.33 -20.91
CA HIS A 252 -15.83 -10.66 -21.30
C HIS A 252 -14.86 -11.56 -22.07
N ASP A 253 -15.19 -12.82 -22.33
CA ASP A 253 -14.26 -13.73 -23.03
C ASP A 253 -13.96 -13.27 -24.47
N ASP A 254 -14.98 -12.77 -25.17
CA ASP A 254 -14.87 -12.28 -26.56
C ASP A 254 -14.45 -10.81 -26.68
N ILE A 255 -14.25 -10.12 -25.54
CA ILE A 255 -13.82 -8.72 -25.56
C ILE A 255 -12.33 -8.64 -25.88
N THR A 256 -11.99 -7.92 -26.94
CA THR A 256 -10.61 -7.68 -27.38
C THR A 256 -10.00 -6.42 -26.78
N ASP A 257 -10.81 -5.36 -26.58
CA ASP A 257 -10.38 -4.11 -25.94
C ASP A 257 -10.53 -4.20 -24.41
N PRO A 258 -9.41 -4.24 -23.64
CA PRO A 258 -9.45 -4.33 -22.19
C PRO A 258 -10.22 -3.20 -21.51
N LYS A 259 -10.34 -2.02 -22.15
CA LYS A 259 -11.05 -0.85 -21.58
C LYS A 259 -12.56 -1.07 -21.47
N ARG A 260 -13.10 -2.05 -22.21
CA ARG A 260 -14.52 -2.42 -22.16
C ARG A 260 -14.84 -3.40 -21.03
N ILE A 261 -13.82 -3.98 -20.38
CA ILE A 261 -13.99 -4.91 -19.25
C ILE A 261 -14.32 -4.07 -18.01
N LYS A 262 -15.62 -4.02 -17.69
CA LYS A 262 -16.17 -3.26 -16.57
C LYS A 262 -17.11 -4.14 -15.76
N LYS A 263 -17.65 -3.62 -14.65
CA LYS A 263 -18.63 -4.36 -13.84
C LYS A 263 -19.81 -4.83 -14.71
N CYS A 264 -20.00 -6.14 -14.79
CA CYS A 264 -21.14 -6.76 -15.46
C CYS A 264 -22.30 -7.01 -14.48
N GLY A 265 -23.49 -7.32 -15.00
CA GLY A 265 -24.68 -7.62 -14.20
C GLY A 265 -24.81 -9.08 -13.74
N CYS A 266 -23.80 -9.92 -13.99
CA CYS A 266 -23.80 -11.29 -13.50
C CYS A 266 -23.81 -11.29 -11.97
N LYS A 267 -24.74 -12.05 -11.37
CA LYS A 267 -24.79 -12.25 -9.92
C LYS A 267 -23.48 -12.88 -9.46
N ARG A 268 -22.85 -12.25 -8.46
CA ARG A 268 -21.69 -12.84 -7.80
C ARG A 268 -22.19 -13.83 -6.75
N LEU A 269 -21.41 -14.87 -6.47
CA LEU A 269 -21.71 -15.82 -5.39
C LEU A 269 -21.81 -15.11 -4.01
N GLU A 270 -21.23 -13.92 -3.87
CA GLU A 270 -21.34 -13.08 -2.67
C GLU A 270 -22.70 -12.36 -2.49
N ASP A 271 -23.54 -12.24 -3.54
CA ASP A 271 -24.85 -11.57 -3.45
C ASP A 271 -25.92 -12.45 -2.73
N GLU A 272 -25.57 -13.65 -2.26
CA GLU A 272 -26.47 -14.55 -1.51
C GLU A 272 -26.43 -14.38 0.01
N GLN A 273 -25.61 -13.47 0.56
CA GLN A 273 -25.78 -13.05 1.96
C GLN A 273 -26.73 -11.86 2.04
N PRO A 274 -27.91 -11.97 2.68
CA PRO A 274 -28.78 -10.83 2.85
C PRO A 274 -28.06 -9.77 3.70
N SER A 275 -27.82 -8.62 3.08
CA SER A 275 -27.46 -7.39 3.77
C SER A 275 -28.61 -6.97 4.68
N THR A 276 -28.66 -7.50 5.89
CA THR A 276 -29.44 -6.91 6.97
C THR A 276 -28.75 -5.60 7.36
N LEU A 277 -29.09 -4.52 6.66
CA LEU A 277 -28.98 -3.13 7.10
C LEU A 277 -29.61 -2.24 6.02
N SER A 278 -30.94 -2.29 5.94
CA SER A 278 -31.72 -1.23 5.31
C SER A 278 -31.82 -0.04 6.30
N PRO A 279 -31.53 1.20 5.88
CA PRO A 279 -31.73 2.36 6.74
C PRO A 279 -33.23 2.64 6.86
N GLN A 280 -33.75 2.54 8.08
CA GLN A 280 -35.08 3.05 8.42
C GLN A 280 -35.09 4.57 8.17
N LYS A 281 -35.89 4.99 7.19
CA LYS A 281 -36.32 6.38 7.04
C LYS A 281 -37.00 6.80 8.34
N LYS A 282 -36.40 7.72 9.09
CA LYS A 282 -37.13 8.50 10.10
C LYS A 282 -38.07 9.46 9.38
N GLN A 283 -39.36 9.14 9.42
CA GLN A 283 -40.43 10.12 9.26
C GLN A 283 -40.76 10.71 10.63
N ARG A 284 -41.01 12.03 10.61
CA ARG A 284 -41.39 12.95 11.70
C ARG A 284 -40.25 13.48 12.56
#